data_AF-A0A6L2ZZE3-F1
#
_entry.id   AF-A0A6L2ZZE3-F1
#
_cell.length_a   1.000
_cell.length_b   1.000
_cell.length_c   1.000
_cell.angle_alpha   90.00
_cell.angle_beta   90.00
_cell.angle_gamma   90.00
#
_symmetry.space_group_name_H-M   'P 1'
#
loop_
_entity.id
_entity.type
_entity.pdbx_description
1 polymer ?
#
loop_
_entity_poly.entity_id
_entity_poly.type
_entity_poly.pdbx_seq_one_letter_code
_entity_poly.pdbx_strand_id
1 'polypeptide(L)'
;MAQSRRIYVSGPMTGYPSCNFAAFHDAAERLTTAGWQVFNPAENFGGRKDLPREAYLRLDLAMLAQCDAIALLAGWEESRGAKLEYAVARELDCAVIDAVTLQPLESIPAPTVVLQHPAPAEPPREEPILDEARRVTEGMRRVEYGEPADDFGRVAHMWTGILARKLREGQTITAMDIPLCMIAIKLARQSHHHKRDNLVDIAGYARTAAMAAGEE
;
A
#
# COMPACT_ATOMS: atom_id res chain seq x y z
N MET A 1 -26.80 -5.66 33.42
CA MET A 1 -27.06 -6.23 32.09
C MET A 1 -26.10 -7.41 31.94
N ALA A 2 -26.56 -8.59 31.54
CA ALA A 2 -25.65 -9.70 31.28
C ALA A 2 -24.70 -9.29 30.14
N GLN A 3 -23.40 -9.28 30.39
CA GLN A 3 -22.41 -8.92 29.39
C GLN A 3 -22.48 -9.94 28.25
N SER A 4 -22.68 -9.46 27.01
CA SER A 4 -22.64 -10.34 25.84
C SER A 4 -21.25 -10.95 25.73
N ARG A 5 -21.17 -12.27 25.65
CA ARG A 5 -19.88 -12.97 25.56
C ARG A 5 -19.33 -12.80 24.15
N ARG A 6 -18.10 -12.32 24.05
CA ARG A 6 -17.45 -12.00 22.77
C ARG A 6 -16.45 -13.09 22.39
N ILE A 7 -16.46 -13.51 21.14
CA ILE A 7 -15.56 -14.56 20.65
C ILE A 7 -14.93 -14.16 19.32
N TYR A 8 -13.63 -14.44 19.17
CA TYR A 8 -12.88 -14.22 17.94
C TYR A 8 -12.68 -15.54 17.19
N VAL A 9 -12.96 -15.57 15.87
CA VAL A 9 -12.71 -16.74 15.03
C VAL A 9 -11.31 -16.66 14.44
N SER A 10 -10.51 -17.72 14.61
CA SER A 10 -9.12 -17.78 14.17
C SER A 10 -8.81 -19.08 13.41
N GLY A 11 -7.99 -18.99 12.37
CA GLY A 11 -7.67 -20.13 11.51
C GLY A 11 -6.75 -19.80 10.33
N PRO A 12 -6.48 -20.77 9.46
CA PRO A 12 -5.67 -20.55 8.26
C PRO A 12 -6.44 -19.75 7.20
N MET A 13 -5.79 -18.72 6.63
CA MET A 13 -6.30 -17.92 5.50
C MET A 13 -5.34 -17.89 4.31
N THR A 14 -4.07 -17.53 4.54
CA THR A 14 -3.05 -17.43 3.48
C THR A 14 -2.78 -18.81 2.86
N GLY A 15 -2.78 -18.90 1.53
CA GLY A 15 -2.55 -20.15 0.79
C GLY A 15 -3.80 -21.00 0.55
N TYR A 16 -4.94 -20.65 1.15
CA TYR A 16 -6.21 -21.35 0.92
C TYR A 16 -7.01 -20.70 -0.22
N PRO A 17 -7.79 -21.49 -0.99
CA PRO A 17 -8.76 -20.96 -1.94
C PRO A 17 -9.69 -19.95 -1.26
N SER A 18 -9.88 -18.79 -1.89
CA SER A 18 -10.73 -17.71 -1.37
C SER A 18 -10.42 -17.32 0.09
N CYS A 19 -9.17 -17.46 0.52
CA CYS A 19 -8.74 -17.18 1.91
C CYS A 19 -9.54 -17.91 2.98
N ASN A 20 -10.07 -19.09 2.67
CA ASN A 20 -10.83 -19.92 3.60
C ASN A 20 -12.12 -19.26 4.15
N PHE A 21 -12.65 -18.21 3.48
CA PHE A 21 -13.79 -17.44 4.00
C PHE A 21 -15.02 -18.27 4.35
N ALA A 22 -15.31 -19.34 3.60
CA ALA A 22 -16.43 -20.23 3.90
C ALA A 22 -16.34 -20.82 5.32
N ALA A 23 -15.18 -21.35 5.71
CA ALA A 23 -15.00 -21.94 7.04
C ALA A 23 -15.16 -20.91 8.17
N PHE A 24 -14.71 -19.67 7.94
CA PHE A 24 -14.87 -18.56 8.88
C PHE A 24 -16.34 -18.17 9.04
N HIS A 25 -17.07 -18.00 7.93
CA HIS A 25 -18.49 -17.66 7.97
C HIS A 25 -19.35 -18.76 8.59
N ASP A 26 -19.09 -20.03 8.26
CA ASP A 26 -19.79 -21.18 8.85
C ASP A 26 -19.57 -21.25 10.37
N ALA A 27 -18.35 -20.98 10.84
CA ALA A 27 -18.06 -20.92 12.27
C ALA A 27 -18.75 -19.73 12.94
N ALA A 28 -18.76 -18.56 12.28
CA ALA A 28 -19.43 -17.37 12.78
C ALA A 28 -20.94 -17.59 12.93
N GLU A 29 -21.58 -18.27 11.98
CA GLU A 29 -23.00 -18.61 12.06
C GLU A 29 -23.30 -19.57 13.23
N ARG A 30 -22.50 -20.63 13.39
CA ARG A 30 -22.62 -21.57 14.51
C ARG A 30 -22.51 -20.87 15.87
N LEU A 31 -21.50 -20.02 16.03
CA LEU A 31 -21.23 -19.28 17.26
C LEU A 31 -22.30 -18.23 17.57
N THR A 32 -22.78 -17.53 16.54
CA THR A 32 -23.89 -16.58 16.67
C THR A 32 -25.15 -17.30 17.13
N THR A 33 -25.45 -18.47 16.56
CA THR A 33 -26.58 -19.31 16.96
C THR A 33 -26.46 -19.79 18.42
N ALA A 34 -25.23 -20.02 18.88
CA ALA A 34 -24.93 -20.36 20.28
C ALA A 34 -24.94 -19.15 21.23
N GLY A 35 -25.27 -17.94 20.75
CA GLY A 35 -25.44 -16.73 21.56
C GLY A 35 -24.18 -15.90 21.78
N TRP A 36 -23.12 -16.13 21.00
CA TRP A 36 -21.92 -15.31 21.05
C TRP A 36 -22.03 -14.06 20.19
N GLN A 37 -21.40 -12.97 20.64
CA GLN A 37 -21.04 -11.87 19.76
C GLN A 37 -19.72 -12.22 19.04
N VAL A 38 -19.81 -12.49 17.74
CA VAL A 38 -18.68 -13.00 16.96
C VAL A 38 -17.89 -11.87 16.30
N PHE A 39 -16.56 -11.95 16.42
CA PHE A 39 -15.60 -11.16 15.66
C PHE A 39 -14.94 -12.07 14.62
N ASN A 40 -15.20 -11.79 13.35
CA ASN A 40 -14.77 -12.62 12.23
C ASN A 40 -13.80 -11.84 11.33
N PRO A 41 -12.50 -12.19 11.31
CA PRO A 41 -11.52 -11.50 10.46
C PRO A 41 -11.80 -11.62 8.96
N ALA A 42 -12.60 -12.59 8.51
CA ALA A 42 -13.01 -12.70 7.11
C ALA A 42 -13.89 -11.52 6.62
N GLU A 43 -14.50 -10.77 7.55
CA GLU A 43 -15.34 -9.61 7.24
C GLU A 43 -14.52 -8.29 7.19
N ASN A 44 -13.25 -8.34 7.57
CA ASN A 44 -12.38 -7.18 7.60
C ASN A 44 -12.03 -6.68 6.19
N PHE A 45 -11.87 -5.36 6.08
CA PHE A 45 -11.40 -4.66 4.88
C PHE A 45 -12.16 -5.00 3.58
N GLY A 46 -13.38 -5.52 3.65
CA GLY A 46 -14.15 -5.94 2.47
C GLY A 46 -13.44 -7.00 1.63
N GLY A 47 -12.62 -7.86 2.25
CA GLY A 47 -11.86 -8.89 1.55
C GLY A 47 -10.65 -8.40 0.75
N ARG A 48 -10.25 -7.12 0.91
CA ARG A 48 -9.01 -6.58 0.34
C ARG A 48 -7.80 -7.40 0.77
N LYS A 49 -6.82 -7.57 -0.12
CA LYS A 49 -5.58 -8.35 0.08
C LYS A 49 -4.30 -7.59 -0.27
N ASP A 50 -4.44 -6.29 -0.51
CA ASP A 50 -3.39 -5.38 -0.97
C ASP A 50 -2.67 -4.64 0.16
N LEU A 51 -3.11 -4.80 1.41
CA LEU A 51 -2.45 -4.17 2.55
C LEU A 51 -1.26 -4.99 3.05
N PRO A 52 -0.28 -4.35 3.70
CA PRO A 52 0.77 -5.06 4.40
C PRO A 52 0.21 -5.98 5.51
N ARG A 53 0.87 -7.11 5.78
CA ARG A 53 0.43 -8.09 6.78
C ARG A 53 0.22 -7.45 8.16
N GLU A 54 1.06 -6.50 8.54
CA GLU A 54 0.97 -5.80 9.82
C GLU A 54 -0.25 -4.89 9.94
N ALA A 55 -0.90 -4.50 8.84
CA ALA A 55 -2.17 -3.78 8.90
C ALA A 55 -3.32 -4.72 9.31
N TYR A 56 -3.39 -5.90 8.70
CA TYR A 56 -4.36 -6.94 9.08
C TYR A 56 -4.16 -7.39 10.52
N LEU A 57 -2.94 -7.77 10.88
CA LEU A 57 -2.63 -8.27 12.21
C LEU A 57 -2.97 -7.26 13.33
N ARG A 58 -2.75 -5.96 13.10
CA ARG A 58 -3.11 -4.93 14.10
C ARG A 58 -4.62 -4.89 14.35
N LEU A 59 -5.43 -4.99 13.29
CA LEU A 59 -6.88 -5.01 13.42
C LEU A 59 -7.35 -6.29 14.12
N ASP A 60 -6.82 -7.44 13.70
CA ASP A 60 -7.15 -8.75 14.24
C ASP A 60 -6.87 -8.83 15.75
N LEU A 61 -5.68 -8.39 16.17
CA LEU A 61 -5.31 -8.33 17.59
C LEU A 61 -6.17 -7.33 18.37
N ALA A 62 -6.56 -6.20 17.79
CA ALA A 62 -7.42 -5.23 18.45
C ALA A 62 -8.84 -5.76 18.67
N MET A 63 -9.37 -6.59 17.76
CA MET A 63 -10.65 -7.28 17.96
C MET A 63 -10.52 -8.41 18.99
N LEU A 64 -9.48 -9.24 18.87
CA LEU A 64 -9.23 -10.34 19.79
C LEU A 64 -9.06 -9.84 21.23
N ALA A 65 -8.38 -8.73 21.44
CA ALA A 65 -8.18 -8.12 22.77
C ALA A 65 -9.49 -7.71 23.47
N GLN A 66 -10.61 -7.66 22.74
CA GLN A 66 -11.93 -7.37 23.28
C GLN A 66 -12.74 -8.65 23.56
N CYS A 67 -12.24 -9.84 23.23
CA CYS A 67 -12.98 -11.09 23.31
C CYS A 67 -12.75 -11.84 24.63
N ASP A 68 -13.75 -12.60 25.05
CA ASP A 68 -13.69 -13.50 26.21
C ASP A 68 -13.24 -14.92 25.81
N ALA A 69 -13.30 -15.22 24.51
CA ALA A 69 -12.93 -16.51 23.94
C ALA A 69 -12.31 -16.38 22.53
N ILE A 70 -11.57 -17.41 22.12
CA ILE A 70 -11.10 -17.64 20.76
C ILE A 70 -11.67 -18.99 20.25
N ALA A 71 -12.24 -18.99 19.06
CA ALA A 71 -12.68 -20.18 18.35
C ALA A 71 -11.67 -20.57 17.27
N LEU A 72 -11.11 -21.76 17.37
CA LEU A 72 -10.05 -22.23 16.47
C LEU A 72 -10.62 -23.14 15.38
N LEU A 73 -10.35 -22.80 14.12
CA LEU A 73 -10.64 -23.64 12.96
C LEU A 73 -9.60 -24.75 12.79
N ALA A 74 -9.97 -25.84 12.11
CA ALA A 74 -9.06 -26.94 11.82
C ALA A 74 -7.79 -26.46 11.08
N GLY A 75 -6.62 -26.93 11.52
CA GLY A 75 -5.32 -26.55 10.96
C GLY A 75 -4.80 -25.20 11.45
N TRP A 76 -5.35 -24.63 12.52
CA TRP A 76 -4.86 -23.41 13.14
C TRP A 76 -3.39 -23.53 13.59
N GLU A 77 -2.94 -24.74 13.93
CA GLU A 77 -1.59 -25.07 14.36
C GLU A 77 -0.54 -24.79 13.26
N GLU A 78 -0.95 -24.86 12.00
CA GLU A 78 -0.09 -24.59 10.85
C GLU A 78 -0.17 -23.13 10.40
N SER A 79 -1.20 -22.40 10.85
CA SER A 79 -1.39 -20.99 10.52
C SER A 79 -0.49 -20.09 11.38
N ARG A 80 0.45 -19.40 10.74
CA ARG A 80 1.30 -18.39 11.40
C ARG A 80 0.47 -17.30 12.08
N GLY A 81 -0.65 -16.89 11.47
CA GLY A 81 -1.56 -15.89 12.05
C GLY A 81 -2.30 -16.46 13.26
N ALA A 82 -2.95 -17.61 13.08
CA ALA A 82 -3.77 -18.21 14.13
C ALA A 82 -2.96 -18.62 15.36
N LYS A 83 -1.73 -19.12 15.18
CA LYS A 83 -0.83 -19.39 16.32
C LYS A 83 -0.50 -18.15 17.15
N LEU A 84 -0.34 -17.00 16.51
CA LEU A 84 -0.05 -15.74 17.20
C LEU A 84 -1.31 -15.24 17.93
N GLU A 85 -2.46 -15.28 17.27
CA GLU A 85 -3.75 -14.94 17.89
C GLU A 85 -4.06 -15.87 19.07
N TYR A 86 -3.85 -17.17 18.92
CA TYR A 86 -3.95 -18.15 20.00
C TYR A 86 -3.02 -17.82 21.17
N ALA A 87 -1.76 -17.49 20.90
CA ALA A 87 -0.81 -17.11 21.94
C ALA A 87 -1.28 -15.86 22.72
N VAL A 88 -1.80 -14.85 22.03
CA VAL A 88 -2.36 -13.64 22.65
C VAL A 88 -3.63 -13.98 23.45
N ALA A 89 -4.53 -14.79 22.89
CA ALA A 89 -5.74 -15.22 23.58
C ALA A 89 -5.41 -15.97 24.88
N ARG A 90 -4.37 -16.81 24.87
CA ARG A 90 -3.87 -17.51 26.07
C ARG A 90 -3.30 -16.54 27.11
N GLU A 91 -2.57 -15.52 26.69
CA GLU A 91 -2.03 -14.49 27.60
C GLU A 91 -3.13 -13.62 28.22
N LEU A 92 -4.25 -13.43 27.50
CA LEU A 92 -5.42 -12.68 27.96
C LEU A 92 -6.43 -13.54 28.74
N ASP A 93 -6.08 -14.78 29.08
CA ASP A 93 -6.96 -15.76 29.75
C ASP A 93 -8.29 -16.01 29.03
N CYS A 94 -8.32 -15.86 27.70
CA CYS A 94 -9.49 -16.18 26.89
C CYS A 94 -9.77 -17.70 26.89
N ALA A 95 -11.05 -18.07 26.88
CA ALA A 95 -11.45 -19.47 26.68
C ALA A 95 -11.09 -19.93 25.26
N VAL A 96 -10.58 -21.16 25.12
CA VAL A 96 -10.18 -21.74 23.83
C VAL A 96 -11.21 -22.76 23.40
N ILE A 97 -11.89 -22.51 22.29
CA ILE A 97 -13.06 -23.26 21.83
C ILE A 97 -12.80 -23.84 20.43
N ASP A 98 -13.29 -25.04 20.16
CA ASP A 98 -13.25 -25.63 18.83
C ASP A 98 -14.38 -25.05 17.98
N ALA A 99 -14.05 -24.48 16.81
CA ALA A 99 -15.01 -23.74 15.99
C ALA A 99 -16.08 -24.61 15.29
N VAL A 100 -15.97 -25.95 15.40
CA VAL A 100 -16.93 -26.91 14.84
C VAL A 100 -17.85 -27.44 15.94
N THR A 101 -17.28 -27.96 17.03
CA THR A 101 -18.02 -28.60 18.13
C THR A 101 -18.53 -27.60 19.18
N LEU A 102 -18.00 -26.38 19.19
CA LEU A 102 -18.28 -25.31 20.15
C LEU A 102 -17.95 -25.70 21.60
N GLN A 103 -17.16 -26.75 21.79
CA GLN A 103 -16.68 -27.18 23.10
C GLN A 103 -15.30 -26.59 23.40
N PRO A 104 -14.93 -26.43 24.69
CA PRO A 104 -13.56 -26.12 25.05
C PRO A 104 -12.58 -27.16 24.48
N LEU A 105 -11.42 -26.74 24.00
CA LEU A 105 -10.38 -27.67 23.60
C LEU A 105 -9.90 -28.48 24.82
N GLU A 106 -10.00 -29.80 24.75
CA GLU A 106 -9.58 -30.71 25.83
C GLU A 106 -8.06 -30.65 26.08
N SER A 107 -7.29 -30.48 25.01
CA SER A 107 -5.84 -30.28 25.06
C SER A 107 -5.51 -28.89 24.57
N ILE A 108 -5.01 -28.05 25.49
CA ILE A 108 -4.59 -26.68 25.22
C ILE A 108 -3.06 -26.69 25.09
N PRO A 109 -2.49 -26.86 23.88
CA PRO A 109 -1.04 -26.97 23.71
C PRO A 109 -0.35 -25.65 24.07
N ALA A 110 0.89 -25.73 24.56
CA ALA A 110 1.68 -24.52 24.79
C ALA A 110 1.88 -23.77 23.45
N PRO A 111 1.55 -22.46 23.38
CA PRO A 111 1.67 -21.70 22.15
C PRO A 111 3.14 -21.64 21.72
N THR A 112 3.43 -22.14 20.52
CA THR A 112 4.77 -21.99 19.89
C THR A 112 4.66 -21.01 18.74
N VAL A 113 5.18 -19.79 18.92
CA VAL A 113 5.21 -18.76 17.89
C VAL A 113 6.66 -18.53 17.46
N VAL A 114 6.94 -18.76 16.17
CA VAL A 114 8.23 -18.38 15.58
C VAL A 114 8.08 -16.99 14.98
N LEU A 115 8.68 -15.99 15.64
CA LEU A 115 8.75 -14.63 15.13
C LEU A 115 9.81 -14.57 14.01
N GLN A 116 9.32 -14.71 12.78
CA GLN A 116 10.12 -14.38 11.60
C GLN A 116 10.11 -12.85 11.44
N HIS A 117 11.13 -12.20 12.00
CA HIS A 117 11.59 -10.96 11.41
C HIS A 117 12.35 -11.36 10.15
N PRO A 118 11.94 -10.93 8.93
CA PRO A 118 12.92 -10.91 7.87
C PRO A 118 14.11 -10.13 8.45
N ALA A 119 15.33 -10.67 8.30
CA ALA A 119 16.51 -9.83 8.47
C ALA A 119 16.22 -8.53 7.71
N PRO A 120 16.60 -7.33 8.23
CA PRO A 120 16.48 -6.13 7.44
C PRO A 120 17.03 -6.49 6.07
N ALA A 121 16.17 -6.38 5.04
CA ALA A 121 16.60 -6.68 3.69
C ALA A 121 17.96 -5.99 3.53
N GLU A 122 18.98 -6.70 3.04
CA GLU A 122 20.20 -6.00 2.62
C GLU A 122 19.71 -4.78 1.87
N PRO A 123 20.18 -3.55 2.23
CA PRO A 123 19.74 -2.36 1.52
C PRO A 123 19.86 -2.71 0.05
N PRO A 124 18.77 -2.57 -0.73
CA PRO A 124 18.73 -3.10 -2.08
C PRO A 124 20.03 -2.67 -2.74
N ARG A 125 20.85 -3.62 -3.20
CA ARG A 125 22.05 -3.27 -3.99
C ARG A 125 21.54 -2.26 -4.99
N GLU A 126 22.07 -1.03 -4.92
CA GLU A 126 21.61 0.05 -5.77
C GLU A 126 21.56 -0.53 -7.18
N GLU A 127 20.35 -0.56 -7.75
CA GLU A 127 20.22 -1.09 -9.09
C GLU A 127 21.16 -0.27 -9.99
N PRO A 128 21.82 -0.87 -10.98
CA PRO A 128 22.62 -0.10 -11.90
C PRO A 128 21.81 1.08 -12.44
N ILE A 129 22.40 2.28 -12.51
CA ILE A 129 21.72 3.52 -12.95
C ILE A 129 20.92 3.30 -14.25
N LEU A 130 21.43 2.46 -15.15
CA LEU A 130 20.75 2.12 -16.40
C LEU A 130 19.45 1.34 -16.18
N ASP A 131 19.42 0.40 -15.23
CA ASP A 131 18.23 -0.40 -14.94
C ASP A 131 17.15 0.46 -14.27
N GLU A 132 17.55 1.35 -13.36
CA GLU A 132 16.63 2.37 -12.81
C GLU A 132 16.05 3.25 -13.91
N ALA A 133 16.91 3.79 -14.80
CA ALA A 133 16.49 4.67 -15.87
C ALA A 133 15.46 3.98 -16.76
N ARG A 134 15.73 2.76 -17.21
CA ARG A 134 14.82 1.95 -18.04
C ARG A 134 13.49 1.72 -17.34
N ARG A 135 13.52 1.25 -16.09
CA ARG A 135 12.32 0.99 -15.29
C ARG A 135 11.44 2.24 -15.16
N VAL A 136 12.05 3.40 -14.93
CA VAL A 136 11.32 4.66 -14.76
C VAL A 136 10.86 5.26 -16.10
N THR A 137 11.60 5.07 -17.20
CA THR A 137 11.28 5.69 -18.50
C THR A 137 10.45 4.85 -19.45
N GLU A 138 10.51 3.51 -19.37
CA GLU A 138 9.83 2.61 -20.31
C GLU A 138 8.33 2.46 -20.00
N GLY A 139 7.92 2.67 -18.74
CA GLY A 139 6.54 2.49 -18.28
C GLY A 139 5.71 3.79 -18.23
N MET A 140 5.41 4.24 -17.00
CA MET A 140 4.48 5.34 -16.75
C MET A 140 4.82 6.63 -17.52
N ARG A 141 6.10 6.95 -17.72
CA ARG A 141 6.48 8.17 -18.45
C ARG A 141 5.96 8.23 -19.89
N ARG A 142 5.89 7.08 -20.58
CA ARG A 142 5.32 7.01 -21.93
C ARG A 142 3.81 7.28 -21.94
N VAL A 143 3.11 6.80 -20.91
CA VAL A 143 1.67 7.09 -20.71
C VAL A 143 1.45 8.56 -20.36
N GLU A 144 2.35 9.16 -19.58
CA GLU A 144 2.20 10.52 -19.07
C GLU A 144 2.55 11.62 -20.09
N TYR A 145 3.57 11.39 -20.92
CA TYR A 145 4.13 12.41 -21.81
C TYR A 145 3.93 12.09 -23.31
N GLY A 146 3.54 10.85 -23.62
CA GLY A 146 3.44 10.35 -24.99
C GLY A 146 4.77 9.80 -25.51
N GLU A 147 4.84 9.59 -26.82
CA GLU A 147 6.08 9.19 -27.48
C GLU A 147 7.16 10.27 -27.29
N PRO A 148 8.41 9.91 -26.92
CA PRO A 148 9.47 10.89 -26.71
C PRO A 148 9.72 11.80 -27.91
N ALA A 149 9.60 11.28 -29.13
CA ALA A 149 9.76 12.07 -30.35
C ALA A 149 8.70 13.16 -30.47
N ASP A 150 7.45 12.88 -30.09
CA ASP A 150 6.35 13.83 -30.16
C ASP A 150 6.44 14.86 -29.04
N ASP A 151 6.74 14.42 -27.80
CA ASP A 151 6.91 15.33 -26.66
C ASP A 151 8.08 16.29 -26.89
N PHE A 152 9.25 15.74 -27.22
CA PHE A 152 10.43 16.56 -27.51
C PHE A 152 10.26 17.37 -28.79
N GLY A 153 9.45 16.93 -29.75
CA GLY A 153 9.10 17.73 -30.93
C GLY A 153 8.35 19.02 -30.57
N ARG A 154 7.34 18.93 -29.69
CA ARG A 154 6.62 20.12 -29.19
C ARG A 154 7.55 21.04 -28.41
N VAL A 155 8.37 20.48 -27.53
CA VAL A 155 9.35 21.26 -26.75
C VAL A 155 10.34 21.96 -27.67
N ALA A 156 10.91 21.27 -28.66
CA ALA A 156 11.88 21.83 -29.59
C ALA A 156 11.29 23.01 -30.37
N HIS A 157 10.03 22.93 -30.79
CA HIS A 157 9.36 24.05 -31.47
C HIS A 157 9.26 25.30 -30.57
N MET A 158 8.83 25.12 -29.32
CA MET A 158 8.72 26.22 -28.35
C MET A 158 10.08 26.80 -28.00
N TRP A 159 11.08 25.95 -27.76
CA TRP A 159 12.44 26.37 -27.45
C TRP A 159 13.09 27.12 -28.61
N THR A 160 12.83 26.71 -29.85
CA THR A 160 13.27 27.45 -31.04
C THR A 160 12.73 28.87 -31.03
N GLY A 161 11.45 29.06 -30.67
CA GLY A 161 10.85 30.39 -30.52
C GLY A 161 11.48 31.21 -29.40
N ILE A 162 11.63 30.62 -28.21
CA ILE A 162 12.23 31.28 -27.03
C ILE A 162 13.67 31.72 -27.32
N LEU A 163 14.47 30.81 -27.90
CA LEU A 163 15.90 30.99 -28.11
C LEU A 163 16.24 31.59 -29.49
N ALA A 164 15.26 31.96 -30.31
CA ALA A 164 15.49 32.42 -31.69
C ALA A 164 16.53 33.56 -31.80
N ARG A 165 16.53 34.48 -30.83
CA ARG A 165 17.50 35.60 -30.79
C ARG A 165 18.89 35.19 -30.30
N LYS A 166 19.00 34.04 -29.62
CA LYS A 166 20.22 33.46 -29.07
C LYS A 166 20.93 32.51 -30.04
N LEU A 167 20.24 32.03 -31.07
CA LEU A 167 20.81 31.22 -32.16
C LEU A 167 21.58 32.09 -33.18
N ARG A 168 22.47 32.96 -32.68
CA ARG A 168 23.29 33.89 -33.47
C ARG A 168 24.71 33.91 -32.92
N GLU A 169 25.68 34.21 -33.77
CA GLU A 169 27.08 34.29 -33.38
C GLU A 169 27.28 35.30 -32.23
N GLY A 170 28.09 34.90 -31.23
CA GLY A 170 28.42 35.74 -30.07
C GLY A 170 27.32 35.87 -29.01
N GLN A 171 26.19 35.17 -29.14
CA GLN A 171 25.15 35.13 -28.10
C GLN A 171 25.30 33.92 -27.17
N THR A 172 24.86 34.09 -25.93
CA THR A 172 24.83 33.04 -24.91
C THR A 172 23.45 32.88 -24.31
N ILE A 173 23.12 31.64 -23.93
CA ILE A 173 21.96 31.32 -23.10
C ILE A 173 22.23 31.88 -21.70
N THR A 174 21.24 32.58 -21.16
CA THR A 174 21.29 33.26 -19.88
C THR A 174 20.45 32.54 -18.83
N ALA A 175 20.63 32.90 -17.56
CA ALA A 175 19.80 32.37 -16.47
C ALA A 175 18.29 32.61 -16.71
N MET A 176 17.92 33.73 -17.36
CA MET A 176 16.53 34.06 -17.68
C MET A 176 15.92 33.18 -18.78
N ASP A 177 16.73 32.60 -19.65
CA ASP A 177 16.24 31.74 -20.72
C ASP A 177 15.79 30.36 -20.17
N ILE A 178 16.37 29.92 -19.04
CA ILE A 178 16.12 28.58 -18.48
C ILE A 178 14.69 28.41 -17.94
N PRO A 179 14.14 29.30 -17.09
CA PRO A 179 12.76 29.17 -16.63
C PRO A 179 11.75 29.15 -17.78
N LEU A 180 11.98 29.93 -18.84
CA LEU A 180 11.12 29.94 -20.04
C LEU A 180 11.15 28.58 -20.76
N CYS A 181 12.33 27.99 -20.91
CA CYS A 181 12.51 26.65 -21.46
C CYS A 181 11.84 25.57 -20.57
N MET A 182 11.92 25.68 -19.24
CA MET A 182 11.28 24.75 -18.31
C MET A 182 9.74 24.86 -18.36
N ILE A 183 9.20 26.08 -18.48
CA ILE A 183 7.76 26.32 -18.73
C ILE A 183 7.33 25.63 -20.02
N ALA A 184 8.11 25.77 -21.10
CA ALA A 184 7.80 25.14 -22.38
C ALA A 184 7.73 23.60 -22.30
N ILE A 185 8.58 22.95 -21.49
CA ILE A 185 8.46 21.50 -21.22
C ILE A 185 7.10 21.18 -20.60
N LYS A 186 6.68 21.96 -19.60
CA LYS A 186 5.41 21.73 -18.90
C LYS A 186 4.20 22.06 -19.77
N LEU A 187 4.30 23.06 -20.65
CA LEU A 187 3.29 23.35 -21.68
C LEU A 187 3.17 22.20 -22.69
N ALA A 188 4.28 21.65 -23.16
CA ALA A 188 4.27 20.51 -24.08
C ALA A 188 3.56 19.30 -23.46
N ARG A 189 3.85 18.98 -22.20
CA ARG A 189 3.17 17.90 -21.45
C ARG A 189 1.71 18.21 -21.19
N GLN A 190 1.40 19.43 -20.79
CA GLN A 190 0.04 19.91 -20.53
C GLN A 190 -0.84 19.89 -21.78
N SER A 191 -0.25 20.11 -22.97
CA SER A 191 -0.94 20.04 -24.25
C SER A 191 -1.25 18.60 -24.68
N HIS A 192 -0.50 17.62 -24.18
CA HIS A 192 -0.75 16.20 -24.43
C HIS A 192 -1.74 15.60 -23.42
N HIS A 193 -1.52 15.82 -22.13
CA HIS A 193 -2.39 15.34 -21.06
C HIS A 193 -2.40 16.33 -19.88
N HIS A 194 -3.60 16.73 -19.45
CA HIS A 194 -3.74 17.65 -18.32
C HIS A 194 -3.35 17.00 -16.99
N LYS A 195 -2.50 17.68 -16.21
CA LYS A 195 -2.21 17.35 -14.81
C LYS A 195 -2.08 18.63 -14.00
N ARG A 196 -2.63 18.66 -12.79
CA ARG A 196 -2.46 19.79 -11.86
C ARG A 196 -0.97 20.11 -11.63
N ASP A 197 -0.14 19.07 -11.53
CA ASP A 197 1.32 19.17 -11.40
C ASP A 197 1.95 20.03 -12.50
N ASN A 198 1.54 19.86 -13.75
CA ASN A 198 2.04 20.66 -14.86
C ASN A 198 1.77 22.16 -14.64
N LEU A 199 0.59 22.52 -14.17
CA LEU A 199 0.22 23.92 -13.91
C LEU A 199 0.96 24.48 -12.69
N VAL A 200 1.15 23.67 -11.64
CA VAL A 200 1.93 24.05 -10.46
C VAL A 200 3.38 24.33 -10.85
N ASP A 201 3.99 23.47 -11.66
CA ASP A 201 5.35 23.67 -12.14
C ASP A 201 5.47 24.90 -13.05
N ILE A 202 4.49 25.16 -13.92
CA ILE A 202 4.46 26.38 -14.73
C ILE A 202 4.46 27.62 -13.83
N ALA A 203 3.61 27.66 -12.81
CA ALA A 203 3.58 28.76 -11.85
C ALA A 203 4.91 28.88 -11.08
N GLY A 204 5.49 27.75 -10.66
CA GLY A 204 6.78 27.69 -9.97
C GLY A 204 7.93 28.21 -10.84
N TYR A 205 8.01 27.83 -12.11
CA TYR A 205 9.03 28.33 -13.03
C TYR A 205 8.80 29.79 -13.43
N ALA A 206 7.55 30.25 -13.53
CA ALA A 206 7.28 31.67 -13.74
C ALA A 206 7.78 32.51 -12.56
N ARG A 207 7.58 32.00 -11.33
CA ARG A 207 8.13 32.60 -10.11
C ARG A 207 9.66 32.65 -10.12
N THR A 208 10.34 31.57 -10.49
CA THR A 208 11.81 31.58 -10.58
C THR A 208 12.32 32.51 -11.68
N ALA A 209 11.55 32.75 -12.73
CA ALA A 209 11.85 33.78 -13.71
C ALA A 209 11.80 35.19 -13.09
N ALA A 210 10.76 35.51 -12.29
CA ALA A 210 10.66 36.79 -11.58
C ALA A 210 11.84 36.99 -10.63
N MET A 211 12.21 35.97 -9.85
CA MET A 211 13.39 36.01 -8.97
C MET A 211 14.68 36.28 -9.75
N ALA A 212 14.88 35.62 -10.90
CA ALA A 212 16.06 35.82 -11.72
C ALA A 212 16.10 37.21 -12.39
N ALA A 213 14.94 37.83 -12.58
CA ALA A 213 14.80 39.22 -13.04
C ALA A 213 14.98 40.25 -11.91
N GLY A 214 15.00 39.81 -10.64
CA GLY A 214 15.03 40.70 -9.48
C GLY A 214 13.69 41.35 -9.16
N GLU A 215 12.59 40.74 -9.59
CA GLU A 215 11.21 41.21 -9.41
C GLU A 215 10.50 40.56 -8.20
N GLU A 216 11.16 39.60 -7.54
CA GLU A 216 10.73 38.91 -6.31
C GLU A 216 11.96 38.50 -5.47
#